data_AF-A0A9Q4KRV8-F1
#
_entry.id   AF-A0A9Q4KRV8-F1
#
_cell.length_a   1.000
_cell.length_b   1.000
_cell.length_c   1.000
_cell.angle_alpha   90.00
_cell.angle_beta   90.00
_cell.angle_gamma   90.00
#
_symmetry.space_group_name_H-M   'P 1'
#
loop_
_entity.id
_entity.type
_entity.pdbx_description
1 polymer ?
#
loop_
_entity_poly.entity_id
_entity_poly.type
_entity_poly.pdbx_seq_one_letter_code
_entity_poly.pdbx_strand_id
1 'polypeptide(L)' 'MCAFFEGGYTVVVPALPGCISEGDTREEALENIREAIAL' A
#
# COMPACT_ATOMS: atom_id res chain seq x y z
N MET A 1 14.28 -8.94 -19.48
CA MET A 1 13.74 -9.83 -18.45
C MET A 1 12.66 -9.02 -17.73
N CYS A 2 11.39 -9.11 -18.16
CA CYS A 2 10.29 -8.45 -17.44
C CYS A 2 10.00 -9.27 -16.18
N ALA A 3 10.42 -8.78 -15.01
CA ALA A 3 10.05 -9.39 -13.75
C ALA A 3 8.63 -8.93 -13.39
N PHE A 4 7.64 -9.78 -13.70
CA PHE A 4 6.34 -9.74 -13.03
C PHE A 4 6.56 -10.27 -11.60
N PHE A 5 6.92 -9.39 -10.66
CA PHE A 5 6.65 -9.67 -9.25
C PHE A 5 5.14 -9.52 -9.04
N GLU A 6 4.39 -10.54 -9.45
CA GLU A 6 2.93 -10.59 -9.35
C GLU A 6 2.53 -10.97 -7.92
N GLY A 7 2.71 -10.04 -6.98
CA GLY A 7 2.48 -10.32 -5.56
C GLY A 7 2.77 -9.15 -4.63
N GLY A 8 2.22 -7.96 -4.94
CA GLY A 8 2.22 -6.82 -4.01
C GLY A 8 1.04 -6.86 -3.05
N TYR A 9 1.19 -6.24 -1.89
CA TYR A 9 0.12 -5.96 -0.94
C TYR A 9 -0.49 -4.59 -1.24
N THR A 10 -1.79 -4.57 -1.52
CA THR A 10 -2.56 -3.33 -1.59
C THR A 10 -3.34 -3.14 -0.29
N VAL A 11 -3.17 -1.99 0.35
CA VAL A 11 -3.92 -1.59 1.55
C VAL A 11 -4.84 -0.41 1.22
N VAL A 12 -6.03 -0.44 1.81
CA VAL A 12 -7.07 0.59 1.61
C VAL A 12 -7.58 1.06 2.96
N VAL A 13 -7.84 2.36 3.09
CA VAL A 13 -8.38 2.94 4.33
C VAL A 13 -9.90 3.03 4.20
N PRO A 14 -10.67 2.20 4.93
CA PRO A 14 -12.13 2.23 4.83
C PRO A 14 -12.73 3.56 5.31
N ALA A 15 -12.03 4.29 6.18
CA ALA A 15 -12.43 5.62 6.65
C ALA A 15 -12.16 6.75 5.63
N LEU A 16 -11.28 6.52 4.64
CA LEU A 16 -10.88 7.49 3.62
C LEU A 16 -11.00 6.84 2.24
N PRO A 17 -12.22 6.76 1.68
CA PRO A 17 -12.43 6.16 0.36
C PRO A 17 -11.58 6.90 -0.69
N GLY A 18 -10.67 6.17 -1.32
CA GLY A 18 -9.69 6.71 -2.28
C GLY A 18 -8.24 6.75 -1.78
N CYS A 19 -8.01 6.53 -0.48
CA CYS A 19 -6.67 6.36 0.07
C CYS A 19 -6.25 4.89 -0.06
N ILE A 20 -5.34 4.64 -1.01
CA ILE A 20 -4.83 3.32 -1.37
C ILE A 20 -3.29 3.40 -1.35
N SER A 21 -2.64 2.35 -0.85
CA SER A 21 -1.18 2.22 -0.88
C SER A 21 -0.80 0.80 -1.27
N GLU A 22 0.36 0.65 -1.89
CA GLU A 22 0.88 -0.61 -2.40
C GLU A 22 2.33 -0.81 -1.91
N GLY A 23 2.74 -2.06 -1.72
CA GLY A 23 4.10 -2.42 -1.31
C GLY A 23 4.36 -3.90 -1.50
N ASP A 24 5.63 -4.33 -1.46
CA ASP A 24 6.00 -5.73 -1.65
C ASP A 24 5.66 -6.58 -0.40
N THR A 25 5.51 -5.94 0.76
CA THR A 25 5.11 -6.57 2.02
C THR A 25 3.93 -5.85 2.66
N ARG A 26 3.21 -6.56 3.53
CA ARG A 26 2.09 -5.99 4.29
C ARG A 26 2.53 -4.83 5.16
N GLU A 27 3.68 -4.97 5.82
CA GLU A 27 4.25 -3.95 6.71
C GLU A 27 4.56 -2.66 5.93
N GLU A 28 5.23 -2.78 4.78
CA GLU A 28 5.58 -1.66 3.91
C GLU A 28 4.34 -0.90 3.43
N ALA A 29 3.35 -1.62 2.88
CA ALA A 29 2.12 -1.01 2.41
C ALA A 29 1.37 -0.28 3.54
N LEU A 30 1.39 -0.85 4.76
CA LEU A 30 0.82 -0.22 5.96
C LEU A 30 1.60 1.00 6.45
N GLU A 31 2.93 0.99 6.35
CA GLU A 31 3.76 2.13 6.75
C GLU A 31 3.55 3.30 5.79
N ASN A 32 3.59 3.03 4.48
CA ASN A 32 3.34 3.99 3.42
C ASN A 32 1.99 4.70 3.60
N ILE A 33 0.92 3.94 3.88
CA ILE A 33 -0.40 4.56 4.06
C ILE A 33 -0.51 5.33 5.38
N ARG A 34 0.18 4.91 6.45
CA ARG A 34 0.20 5.65 7.71
C ARG A 34 0.87 7.00 7.55
N GLU A 35 2.00 7.07 6.85
CA GLU A 35 2.66 8.33 6.55
C GLU A 35 1.77 9.24 5.70
N ALA A 36 1.05 8.68 4.72
CA ALA A 36 0.15 9.43 3.86
C ALA A 36 -1.08 10.03 4.60
N ILE A 37 -1.58 9.37 5.66
CA ILE A 37 -2.72 9.85 6.46
C ILE A 37 -2.27 10.80 7.59
N ALA A 38 -1.01 10.73 8.01
CA ALA A 38 -0.48 11.52 9.13
C ALA A 38 -0.06 12.96 8.76
N LEU A 39 -0.27 13.38 7.49
CA LEU A 39 -0.08 14.75 6.98
C LEU A 39 -1.37 15.55 7.02
#